data_AF-B0EKS3-F1
#
_entry.id   AF-B0EKS3-F1
#
_cell.length_a   1.000
_cell.length_b   1.000
_cell.length_c   1.000
_cell.angle_alpha   90.00
_cell.angle_beta   90.00
_cell.angle_gamma   90.00
#
_symmetry.space_group_name_H-M   'P 1'
#
loop_
_entity.id
_entity.type
_entity.pdbx_description
1 polymer ?
#
loop_
_entity_poly.entity_id
_entity_poly.type
_entity_poly.pdbx_seq_one_letter_code
_entity_poly.pdbx_strand_id
1 'polypeptide(L)'
;MLQLYFIVTWISGILLSGVELVIVLFHCLCIVDLQTDQLSPVDFCKRVNPFLIPEVIIQFILTIIYIPQFFIFELLFTIPLLSLDIYHFFQASFKYNPVTVFTNIHRKEVIGYLKICYYLLFIFVSIGRILFHVITSE
;
A
#
# COMPACT_ATOMS: atom_id res chain seq x y z
N MET A 1 13.65 5.34 26.78
CA MET A 1 12.22 5.46 26.41
C MET A 1 12.05 5.86 24.94
N LEU A 2 12.74 6.92 24.48
CA LEU A 2 12.68 7.39 23.07
C LEU A 2 13.17 6.34 22.04
N GLN A 3 14.25 5.62 22.36
CA GLN A 3 14.81 4.57 21.50
C GLN A 3 13.82 3.41 21.24
N LEU A 4 13.12 2.95 22.29
CA LEU A 4 12.09 1.92 22.16
C LEU A 4 10.94 2.40 21.25
N TYR A 5 10.54 3.66 21.37
CA TYR A 5 9.48 4.25 20.57
C TYR A 5 9.83 4.29 19.07
N PHE A 6 11.07 4.59 18.71
CA PHE A 6 11.54 4.57 17.32
C PHE A 6 11.50 3.16 16.73
N ILE A 7 11.99 2.17 17.47
CA ILE A 7 11.97 0.76 17.04
C ILE A 7 10.53 0.28 16.84
N VAL A 8 9.63 0.59 17.78
CA VAL A 8 8.20 0.24 17.67
C VAL A 8 7.55 0.90 16.45
N THR A 9 7.92 2.14 16.13
CA THR A 9 7.41 2.86 14.94
C THR A 9 7.80 2.14 13.65
N TRP A 10 9.08 1.79 13.47
CA TRP A 10 9.53 1.07 12.27
C TRP A 10 8.97 -0.35 12.17
N ILE A 11 8.85 -1.08 13.30
CA ILE A 11 8.20 -2.40 13.33
C ILE A 11 6.73 -2.27 12.91
N SER A 12 6.02 -1.27 13.42
CA SER A 12 4.62 -1.02 13.04
C SER A 12 4.51 -0.71 11.55
N GLY A 13 5.45 0.07 11.01
CA GLY A 13 5.58 0.33 9.58
C GLY A 13 5.76 -0.93 8.72
N ILE A 14 6.64 -1.84 9.15
CA ILE A 14 6.87 -3.12 8.47
C ILE A 14 5.59 -3.97 8.47
N LEU A 15 4.91 -4.07 9.61
CA LEU A 15 3.69 -4.87 9.74
C LEU A 15 2.56 -4.33 8.85
N LEU A 16 2.30 -3.02 8.92
CA LEU A 16 1.26 -2.39 8.12
C LEU A 16 1.59 -2.45 6.62
N SER A 17 2.84 -2.20 6.22
CA SER A 17 3.26 -2.34 4.82
C SER A 17 3.17 -3.78 4.32
N GLY A 18 3.38 -4.76 5.19
CA GLY A 18 3.16 -6.18 4.87
C GLY A 18 1.69 -6.49 4.60
N VAL A 19 0.78 -5.93 5.39
CA VAL A 19 -0.67 -6.07 5.15
C VAL A 19 -1.06 -5.46 3.80
N GLU A 20 -0.57 -4.25 3.51
CA GLU A 20 -0.82 -3.58 2.23
C GLU A 20 -0.27 -4.37 1.04
N LEU A 21 0.94 -4.91 1.18
CA LEU A 21 1.55 -5.76 0.16
C LEU A 21 0.64 -6.95 -0.17
N VAL A 22 0.06 -7.62 0.85
CA VAL A 22 -0.86 -8.74 0.64
C VAL A 22 -2.15 -8.29 -0.05
N ILE A 23 -2.71 -7.14 0.34
CA ILE A 23 -3.92 -6.57 -0.30
C ILE A 23 -3.67 -6.28 -1.78
N VAL A 24 -2.57 -5.60 -2.11
CA VAL A 24 -2.23 -5.27 -3.50
C VAL A 24 -1.88 -6.52 -4.31
N LEU A 25 -1.21 -7.51 -3.72
CA LEU A 25 -0.97 -8.80 -4.36
C LEU A 25 -2.29 -9.51 -4.69
N PHE A 26 -3.26 -9.50 -3.76
CA PHE A 26 -4.59 -10.04 -4.01
C PHE A 26 -5.31 -9.31 -5.16
N HIS A 27 -5.20 -7.97 -5.22
CA HIS A 27 -5.74 -7.19 -6.34
C HIS A 27 -5.11 -7.59 -7.67
N CYS A 28 -3.78 -7.70 -7.74
CA CYS A 28 -3.08 -8.10 -8.96
C CYS A 28 -3.46 -9.51 -9.39
N LEU A 29 -3.58 -10.45 -8.45
CA LEU A 29 -4.04 -11.82 -8.74
C LEU A 29 -5.45 -11.82 -9.34
N CYS A 30 -6.39 -11.09 -8.72
CA CYS A 30 -7.75 -10.97 -9.24
C CYS A 30 -7.80 -10.30 -10.63
N ILE A 31 -6.86 -9.40 -10.95
CA ILE A 31 -6.74 -8.81 -12.28
C ILE A 31 -6.30 -9.87 -13.30
N VAL A 32 -5.32 -10.72 -12.97
CA VAL A 32 -4.88 -11.83 -13.82
C VAL A 32 -6.00 -12.85 -14.02
N ASP A 33 -6.75 -13.19 -12.97
CA ASP A 33 -7.91 -14.10 -13.06
C ASP A 33 -9.01 -13.52 -13.97
N LEU A 34 -9.20 -12.20 -13.95
CA LEU A 34 -10.12 -11.50 -14.85
C LEU A 34 -9.62 -11.50 -16.30
N GLN A 35 -8.31 -11.35 -16.55
CA GLN A 35 -7.72 -11.36 -17.88
C GLN A 35 -7.68 -12.76 -18.52
N THR A 36 -7.64 -13.81 -17.71
CA THR A 36 -7.63 -15.21 -18.15
C THR A 36 -9.03 -15.82 -18.27
N ASP A 37 -10.08 -14.98 -18.23
CA ASP A 37 -11.50 -15.36 -18.25
C ASP A 37 -11.90 -16.36 -17.13
N GLN A 38 -11.11 -16.45 -16.05
CA GLN A 38 -11.42 -17.31 -14.90
C GLN A 38 -12.42 -16.69 -13.93
N LEU A 39 -12.53 -15.35 -13.93
CA LEU A 39 -13.40 -14.60 -13.03
C LEU A 39 -14.32 -13.65 -13.82
N SER A 40 -15.60 -13.61 -13.47
CA SER A 40 -16.52 -12.66 -14.10
C SER A 40 -16.24 -11.22 -13.63
N PRO A 41 -16.49 -10.19 -14.46
CA PRO A 41 -16.34 -8.77 -14.07
C PRO A 41 -17.11 -8.38 -12.82
N VAL A 42 -18.29 -8.99 -12.62
CA VAL A 42 -19.15 -8.72 -11.46
C VAL A 42 -18.54 -9.34 -10.19
N ASP A 43 -18.03 -10.56 -10.28
CA ASP A 43 -17.40 -11.26 -9.15
C ASP A 43 -16.07 -10.61 -8.77
N PHE A 44 -15.30 -10.15 -9.76
CA PHE A 44 -14.12 -9.31 -9.56
C PHE A 44 -14.44 -8.07 -8.72
N CYS A 45 -15.43 -7.28 -9.15
CA CYS A 45 -15.82 -6.07 -8.42
C CYS A 45 -16.28 -6.37 -6.98
N LYS A 46 -17.01 -7.46 -6.76
CA LYS A 46 -17.46 -7.87 -5.42
C LYS A 46 -16.29 -8.28 -4.51
N ARG A 47 -15.27 -8.93 -5.06
CA ARG A 47 -14.09 -9.39 -4.30
C ARG A 47 -13.13 -8.24 -4.00
N VAL A 48 -12.87 -7.37 -4.96
CA VAL A 48 -11.83 -6.33 -4.86
C VAL A 48 -12.33 -5.04 -4.19
N ASN A 49 -13.55 -4.59 -4.49
CA ASN A 49 -14.04 -3.30 -3.97
C ASN A 49 -14.05 -3.18 -2.43
N PRO A 50 -14.32 -4.24 -1.64
CA PRO A 50 -14.26 -4.17 -0.18
C PRO A 50 -12.87 -3.85 0.37
N PHE A 51 -11.80 -4.21 -0.33
CA PHE A 51 -10.41 -4.04 0.12
C PHE A 51 -9.81 -2.68 -0.24
N LEU A 52 -10.40 -1.96 -1.19
CA LEU A 52 -9.95 -0.63 -1.59
C LEU A 52 -9.96 0.38 -0.43
N ILE A 53 -11.01 0.37 0.39
CA ILE A 53 -11.12 1.31 1.53
C ILE A 53 -10.09 0.96 2.62
N PRO A 54 -9.98 -0.30 3.07
CA PRO A 54 -8.92 -0.74 3.98
C PRO A 54 -7.51 -0.33 3.55
N GLU A 55 -7.17 -0.47 2.27
CA GLU A 55 -5.87 -0.05 1.71
C GLU A 55 -5.61 1.44 1.98
N VAL A 56 -6.53 2.32 1.61
CA VAL A 56 -6.32 3.77 1.85
C VAL A 56 -6.24 4.11 3.35
N ILE A 57 -7.02 3.42 4.19
CA ILE A 57 -7.01 3.63 5.65
C ILE A 57 -5.68 3.22 6.25
N ILE A 58 -5.15 2.05 5.89
CA ILE A 58 -3.88 1.55 6.44
C ILE A 58 -2.74 2.47 5.99
N GLN A 59 -2.70 2.89 4.72
CA GLN A 59 -1.72 3.84 4.21
C GLN A 59 -1.78 5.20 4.93
N PHE A 60 -2.97 5.67 5.27
CA PHE A 60 -3.17 6.90 6.05
C PHE A 60 -2.64 6.76 7.48
N ILE A 61 -2.98 5.65 8.16
CA ILE A 61 -2.47 5.33 9.50
C ILE A 61 -0.95 5.26 9.49
N LEU A 62 -0.38 4.60 8.49
CA LEU A 62 1.06 4.47 8.30
C LEU A 62 1.73 5.84 8.19
N THR A 63 1.14 6.77 7.42
CA THR A 63 1.65 8.15 7.31
C THR A 63 1.58 8.89 8.64
N ILE A 64 0.48 8.77 9.39
CA ILE A 64 0.32 9.42 10.71
C ILE A 64 1.37 8.94 11.70
N ILE A 65 1.69 7.64 11.70
CA ILE A 65 2.65 7.06 12.65
C ILE A 65 4.06 7.65 12.50
N TYR A 66 4.44 8.15 11.31
CA TYR A 66 5.76 8.74 11.04
C TYR A 66 5.85 10.26 11.27
N ILE A 67 4.71 10.95 11.42
CA ILE A 67 4.68 12.42 11.59
C ILE A 67 5.30 12.89 12.92
N PRO A 68 4.96 12.33 14.10
CA PRO A 68 5.44 12.86 15.39
C PRO A 68 6.96 12.89 15.55
N GLN A 69 7.66 11.97 14.90
CA GLN A 69 9.09 11.76 14.98
C GLN A 69 9.85 12.52 13.88
N PHE A 70 9.13 13.16 12.95
CA PHE A 70 9.69 13.79 11.76
C PHE A 70 10.66 12.84 11.04
N PHE A 71 10.22 11.61 10.82
CA PHE A 71 10.97 10.64 10.00
C PHE A 71 10.85 11.02 8.53
N ILE A 72 11.58 12.07 8.13
CA ILE A 72 11.48 12.74 6.83
C ILE A 72 11.68 11.76 5.67
N PHE A 73 12.59 10.79 5.83
CA PHE A 73 12.86 9.81 4.79
C PHE A 73 11.65 8.90 4.56
N GLU A 74 11.08 8.34 5.63
CA GLU A 74 9.91 7.48 5.58
C GLU A 74 8.68 8.26 5.10
N LEU A 75 8.48 9.49 5.56
CA LEU A 75 7.40 10.38 5.09
C LEU A 75 7.51 10.71 3.60
N LEU A 76 8.73 10.89 3.08
CA LEU A 76 8.95 11.14 1.65
C LEU A 76 8.47 9.98 0.78
N PHE A 77 8.54 8.75 1.29
CA PHE A 77 7.97 7.58 0.62
C PHE A 77 6.44 7.57 0.74
N THR A 78 5.90 7.72 1.95
CA THR A 78 4.47 7.46 2.22
C THR A 78 3.53 8.55 1.72
N ILE A 79 3.97 9.81 1.68
CA ILE A 79 3.17 10.96 1.26
C ILE A 79 2.78 10.93 -0.23
N PRO A 80 3.68 10.67 -1.19
CA PRO A 80 3.32 10.53 -2.60
C PRO A 80 2.27 9.45 -2.85
N LEU A 81 2.41 8.29 -2.19
CA LEU A 81 1.46 7.19 -2.34
C LEU A 81 0.09 7.56 -1.78
N LEU A 82 0.05 8.14 -0.57
CA LEU A 82 -1.18 8.62 0.03
C LEU A 82 -1.87 9.70 -0.83
N SER A 83 -1.09 10.61 -1.43
CA SER A 83 -1.61 11.66 -2.31
C SER A 83 -2.25 11.07 -3.57
N LEU A 84 -1.66 10.03 -4.14
CA LEU A 84 -2.20 9.30 -5.29
C LEU A 84 -3.51 8.59 -4.92
N ASP A 85 -3.57 7.95 -3.75
CA ASP A 85 -4.76 7.29 -3.25
C ASP A 85 -5.91 8.27 -2.97
N ILE A 86 -5.59 9.43 -2.37
CA ILE A 86 -6.55 10.51 -2.14
C ILE A 86 -7.07 11.06 -3.49
N TYR A 87 -6.18 11.28 -4.46
CA TYR A 87 -6.58 11.73 -5.80
C TYR A 87 -7.58 10.75 -6.43
N HIS A 88 -7.29 9.45 -6.36
CA HIS A 88 -8.19 8.40 -6.84
C HIS A 88 -9.47 8.24 -6.03
N PHE A 89 -9.47 8.63 -4.75
CA PHE A 89 -10.68 8.66 -3.92
C PHE A 89 -11.63 9.79 -4.34
N PHE A 90 -11.11 10.97 -4.66
CA PHE A 90 -11.90 12.12 -5.08
C PHE A 90 -12.39 12.02 -6.52
N GLN A 91 -11.62 11.39 -7.40
CA GLN A 91 -12.10 11.01 -8.72
C GLN A 91 -13.07 9.83 -8.53
N ALA A 92 -14.33 9.95 -8.94
CA ALA A 92 -15.38 8.91 -8.73
C ALA A 92 -15.09 7.52 -9.37
N SER A 93 -13.83 7.26 -9.76
CA SER A 93 -13.24 6.03 -10.29
C SER A 93 -12.56 5.15 -9.21
N PHE A 94 -12.73 5.48 -7.92
CA PHE A 94 -12.21 4.70 -6.81
C PHE A 94 -12.64 3.22 -6.89
N LYS A 95 -13.95 2.96 -6.95
CA LYS A 95 -14.51 1.61 -7.06
C LYS A 95 -14.45 1.10 -8.51
N TYR A 96 -14.23 -0.20 -8.66
CA TYR A 96 -14.35 -0.86 -9.96
C TYR A 96 -15.82 -1.00 -10.36
N ASN A 97 -16.12 -0.66 -11.62
CA ASN A 97 -17.41 -0.88 -12.25
C ASN A 97 -17.29 -2.00 -13.29
N PRO A 98 -18.17 -3.04 -13.24
CA PRO A 98 -18.09 -4.18 -14.16
C PRO A 98 -18.20 -3.80 -15.65
N VAL A 99 -18.83 -2.68 -16.00
CA VAL A 99 -19.01 -2.26 -17.40
C VAL A 99 -17.74 -1.65 -18.00
N THR A 100 -16.94 -0.96 -17.19
CA THR A 100 -15.74 -0.21 -17.65
C THR A 100 -14.44 -0.80 -17.13
N VAL A 101 -14.49 -1.97 -16.49
CA VAL A 101 -13.33 -2.62 -15.85
C VAL A 101 -12.23 -2.92 -16.88
N PHE A 102 -12.59 -3.51 -18.03
CA PHE A 102 -11.64 -3.89 -19.07
C PHE A 102 -10.94 -2.70 -19.72
N THR A 103 -11.60 -1.53 -19.79
CA THR A 103 -11.03 -0.34 -20.43
C THR A 103 -9.87 0.25 -19.63
N ASN A 104 -9.91 0.10 -18.30
CA ASN A 104 -8.93 0.69 -17.38
C ASN A 104 -8.02 -0.36 -16.71
N ILE A 105 -8.22 -1.65 -17.00
CA ILE A 105 -7.59 -2.76 -16.28
C ILE A 105 -6.06 -2.68 -16.37
N HIS A 106 -5.52 -2.43 -17.56
CA HIS A 106 -4.08 -2.42 -17.79
C HIS A 106 -3.38 -1.29 -17.01
N ARG A 107 -4.01 -0.11 -16.94
CA ARG A 107 -3.49 1.00 -16.14
C ARG A 107 -3.47 0.66 -14.65
N LYS A 108 -4.52 0.02 -14.14
CA LYS A 108 -4.62 -0.36 -12.72
C LYS A 108 -3.68 -1.53 -12.37
N GLU A 109 -3.42 -2.43 -13.30
CA GLU A 109 -2.44 -3.50 -13.18
C GLU A 109 -1.01 -2.94 -13.00
N VAL A 110 -0.60 -1.99 -13.87
CA VAL A 110 0.71 -1.34 -13.76
C VAL A 110 0.86 -0.59 -12.44
N ILE A 111 -0.19 0.12 -11.99
CA ILE A 111 -0.19 0.79 -10.68
C ILE A 111 -0.03 -0.25 -9.55
N GLY A 112 -0.71 -1.39 -9.63
CA GLY A 112 -0.59 -2.49 -8.68
C GLY A 112 0.85 -3.01 -8.55
N TYR A 113 1.52 -3.29 -9.68
CA TYR A 113 2.92 -3.73 -9.66
C TYR A 113 3.88 -2.67 -9.12
N LEU A 114 3.63 -1.39 -9.42
CA LEU A 114 4.41 -0.28 -8.84
C LEU A 114 4.23 -0.21 -7.32
N LYS A 115 3.00 -0.38 -6.82
CA LYS A 115 2.72 -0.44 -5.38
C LYS A 115 3.41 -1.62 -4.71
N ILE A 116 3.43 -2.80 -5.34
CA ILE A 116 4.17 -3.97 -4.83
C ILE A 116 5.66 -3.67 -4.67
N CYS A 117 6.28 -3.11 -5.71
CA CYS A 117 7.70 -2.73 -5.67
C CYS A 117 7.97 -1.70 -4.57
N TYR A 118 7.06 -0.72 -4.44
CA TYR A 118 7.14 0.32 -3.43
C TYR A 118 7.06 -0.27 -2.00
N TYR A 119 6.09 -1.12 -1.69
CA TYR A 119 5.94 -1.71 -0.34
C TYR A 119 7.11 -2.63 0.00
N LEU A 120 7.60 -3.42 -0.96
CA LEU A 120 8.79 -4.25 -0.76
C LEU A 120 10.01 -3.39 -0.43
N LEU A 121 10.28 -2.34 -1.22
CA LEU A 121 11.38 -1.43 -0.97
C LEU A 121 11.25 -0.75 0.39
N PHE A 122 10.05 -0.30 0.75
CA PHE A 122 9.77 0.35 2.02
C PHE A 122 10.03 -0.58 3.22
N ILE A 123 9.69 -1.87 3.11
CA ILE A 123 9.99 -2.89 4.12
C ILE A 123 11.51 -3.04 4.28
N PHE A 124 12.27 -3.19 3.19
CA PHE A 124 13.73 -3.30 3.25
C PHE A 124 14.39 -2.07 3.87
N VAL A 125 13.93 -0.87 3.49
CA VAL A 125 14.39 0.39 4.11
C VAL A 125 14.11 0.39 5.61
N SER A 126 12.89 0.03 6.01
CA SER A 126 12.50 0.03 7.43
C SER A 126 13.35 -0.94 8.26
N ILE A 127 13.66 -2.12 7.72
CA ILE A 127 14.58 -3.07 8.35
C ILE A 127 16.00 -2.47 8.46
N GLY A 128 16.50 -1.89 7.38
CA GLY A 128 17.82 -1.25 7.37
C GLY A 128 17.95 -0.11 8.39
N ARG A 129 16.88 0.67 8.58
CA ARG A 129 16.80 1.74 9.58
C ARG A 129 16.85 1.21 11.01
N ILE A 130 16.12 0.14 11.30
CA ILE A 130 16.19 -0.55 12.60
C ILE A 130 17.61 -1.03 12.86
N LEU A 131 18.23 -1.73 11.90
CA LEU A 131 19.59 -2.27 12.06
C LEU A 131 20.62 -1.16 12.30
N PHE A 132 20.58 -0.09 11.49
CA PHE A 132 21.47 1.05 11.66
C PHE A 132 21.30 1.71 13.03
N HIS A 133 20.05 1.86 13.47
CA HIS A 133 19.76 2.44 14.78
C HIS A 133 20.28 1.57 15.93
N VAL A 134 20.10 0.25 15.86
CA VAL A 134 20.61 -0.70 16.86
C VAL A 134 22.14 -0.65 16.93
N ILE A 135 22.83 -0.72 15.79
CA ILE A 135 24.31 -0.69 15.73
C ILE A 135 24.88 0.63 16.25
N THR A 136 24.24 1.76 15.94
CA THR A 136 24.72 3.09 16.39
C THR A 136 24.37 3.38 17.84
N SER A 137 23.48 2.57 18.44
CA SER A 137 23.05 2.72 19.83
C SER A 137 23.84 1.89 20.83
N GLU A 138 24.79 1.08 20.35
CA GLU A 138 25.88 0.51 21.14
C GLU A 138 27.03 1.53 21.28
#